data_AF-A0A0A0LK62-F1
#
_entry.id   AF-A0A0A0LK62-F1
#
_cell.length_a   1.000
_cell.length_b   1.000
_cell.length_c   1.000
_cell.angle_alpha   90.00
_cell.angle_beta   90.00
_cell.angle_gamma   90.00
#
_symmetry.space_group_name_H-M   'P 1'
#
loop_
_entity.id
_entity.type
_entity.pdbx_description
1 polymer ?
#
loop_
_entity_poly.entity_id
_entity_poly.type
_entity_poly.pdbx_seq_one_letter_code
_entity_poly.pdbx_strand_id
1 'polypeptide(L)'
;MGFGDVKTEGILRFCAIILLVLSVLLLGFDKETVQIFHVDKKASFKSLRALVIIIYVDSMAAGYNILQLCKCWIFAQPKGISKLGTHFHIYLFWLSFFLDQVAAYLTFASNTAGMEAALLAVTGAHDFQWMKLCNRFHRFCYQVGGAFLCGYAAFFALLLISFISAFNLFRHYSPNHFLRLKSSNNNK
;
A
#
# COMPACT_ATOMS: atom_id res chain seq x y z
N MET A 1 -15.54 0.99 19.34
CA MET A 1 -15.21 1.23 17.92
C MET A 1 -15.42 -0.09 17.19
N GLY A 2 -16.47 -0.19 16.38
CA GLY A 2 -16.78 -1.42 15.65
C GLY A 2 -15.85 -1.60 14.45
N PHE A 3 -15.44 -2.84 14.18
CA PHE A 3 -14.71 -3.21 12.97
C PHE A 3 -15.59 -2.84 11.75
N GLY A 4 -15.22 -1.80 11.00
CA GLY A 4 -15.97 -1.31 9.83
C GLY A 4 -16.61 0.09 9.95
N ASP A 5 -16.30 0.87 10.98
CA ASP A 5 -16.70 2.29 11.03
C ASP A 5 -15.90 3.13 10.01
N VAL A 6 -16.56 4.09 9.34
CA VAL A 6 -15.96 5.02 8.39
C VAL A 6 -14.78 5.80 8.98
N LYS A 7 -14.80 6.02 10.30
CA LYS A 7 -13.69 6.64 11.04
C LYS A 7 -12.45 5.75 11.07
N THR A 8 -12.61 4.45 11.32
CA THR A 8 -11.50 3.49 11.38
C THR A 8 -10.87 3.30 10.00
N GLU A 9 -11.69 3.19 8.94
CA GLU A 9 -11.19 3.14 7.56
C GLU A 9 -10.41 4.41 7.21
N GLY A 10 -10.92 5.59 7.58
CA GLY A 10 -10.24 6.86 7.35
C GLY A 10 -8.87 6.95 8.03
N ILE A 11 -8.78 6.55 9.30
CA ILE A 11 -7.49 6.51 10.03
C ILE A 11 -6.50 5.56 9.35
N LEU A 12 -6.96 4.38 8.94
CA LEU A 12 -6.12 3.37 8.32
C LEU A 12 -5.59 3.83 6.95
N ARG A 13 -6.43 4.46 6.13
CA ARG A 13 -6.02 5.08 4.86
C ARG A 13 -5.03 6.21 5.07
N PHE A 14 -5.24 7.04 6.09
CA PHE A 14 -4.30 8.11 6.44
C PHE A 14 -2.93 7.56 6.87
N CYS A 15 -2.91 6.55 7.74
CA CYS A 15 -1.69 5.84 8.11
C CYS A 15 -0.99 5.20 6.90
N ALA A 16 -1.74 4.56 6.00
CA ALA A 16 -1.19 3.99 4.77
C ALA A 16 -0.55 5.06 3.87
N ILE A 17 -1.17 6.23 3.71
CA ILE A 17 -0.60 7.35 2.95
C ILE A 17 0.71 7.82 3.57
N ILE A 18 0.76 8.01 4.90
CA ILE A 18 1.99 8.41 5.58
C ILE A 18 3.10 7.37 5.32
N LEU A 19 2.81 6.09 5.47
CA LEU A 19 3.80 5.02 5.25
C LEU A 19 4.29 4.95 3.79
N LEU A 20 3.39 5.09 2.82
CA LEU A 20 3.74 5.12 1.39
C LEU A 20 4.57 6.36 1.04
N VAL A 21 4.20 7.53 1.56
CA VAL A 21 4.96 8.77 1.35
C VAL A 21 6.34 8.68 2.01
N LEU A 22 6.44 8.12 3.22
CA LEU A 22 7.72 7.89 3.89
C LEU A 22 8.60 6.93 3.08
N SER A 23 8.05 5.83 2.55
CA SER A 23 8.75 4.91 1.64
C SER A 23 9.31 5.67 0.42
N VAL A 24 8.46 6.43 -0.27
CA VAL A 24 8.85 7.23 -1.45
C VAL A 24 9.90 8.27 -1.11
N LEU A 25 9.80 8.97 0.03
CA LEU A 25 10.78 9.98 0.44
C LEU A 25 12.12 9.35 0.80
N LEU A 26 12.12 8.22 1.53
CA LEU A 26 13.33 7.50 1.88
C LEU A 26 14.07 7.02 0.62
N LEU A 27 13.35 6.45 -0.35
CA LEU A 27 13.90 6.05 -1.65
C LEU A 27 14.21 7.22 -2.58
N GLY A 28 13.52 8.35 -2.44
CA GLY A 28 13.67 9.55 -3.25
C GLY A 28 14.92 10.34 -2.86
N PHE A 29 15.13 10.56 -1.56
CA PHE A 29 16.34 11.21 -1.03
C PHE A 29 17.60 10.38 -1.31
N ASP A 30 17.45 9.07 -1.45
CA ASP A 30 18.53 8.16 -1.82
C ASP A 30 19.07 8.46 -3.24
N LYS A 31 18.20 8.88 -4.18
CA LYS A 31 18.60 9.24 -5.56
C LYS A 31 19.54 10.44 -5.64
N GLU A 32 19.41 11.43 -4.77
CA GLU A 32 20.32 12.59 -4.77
C GLU A 32 21.75 12.23 -4.34
N THR A 33 21.92 11.15 -3.57
CA THR A 33 23.27 10.70 -3.17
C THR A 33 24.02 9.91 -4.24
N VAL A 34 23.41 9.62 -5.39
CA VAL A 34 24.06 8.93 -6.52
C VAL A 34 24.83 9.89 -7.45
N GLN A 35 24.61 11.20 -7.34
CA GLN A 35 25.34 12.21 -8.15
C GLN A 35 26.74 12.56 -7.62
N ILE A 36 27.20 11.93 -6.52
CA ILE A 36 28.52 12.18 -5.94
C ILE A 36 29.34 10.89 -5.94
N PHE A 37 29.73 10.39 -7.10
CA PHE A 37 31.08 9.88 -7.38
C PHE A 37 31.15 9.38 -8.82
N HIS A 38 32.04 10.03 -9.58
CA HIS A 38 32.27 9.97 -11.02
C HIS A 38 32.82 8.61 -11.54
N VAL A 39 32.32 7.48 -11.04
CA VAL A 39 32.77 6.14 -11.44
C VAL A 39 31.56 5.26 -11.77
N ASP A 40 31.33 5.09 -13.07
CA ASP A 40 30.35 4.17 -13.65
C ASP A 40 30.53 2.74 -13.13
N LYS A 41 29.70 2.32 -12.17
CA LYS A 41 29.50 0.91 -11.84
C LYS A 41 28.17 0.42 -12.40
N LYS A 42 28.26 -0.27 -13.55
CA LYS A 42 27.21 -1.01 -14.27
C LYS A 42 26.36 -1.99 -13.43
N ALA A 43 26.70 -2.25 -12.17
CA ALA A 43 25.95 -3.10 -11.25
C ALA A 43 24.69 -2.44 -10.66
N SER A 44 24.61 -1.10 -10.59
CA SER A 44 23.49 -0.42 -9.92
C SER A 44 22.19 -0.38 -10.75
N PHE A 45 22.23 -0.70 -12.05
CA PHE A 45 21.09 -0.52 -12.96
C PHE A 45 19.83 -1.33 -12.61
N LYS A 46 19.97 -2.57 -12.11
CA LYS A 46 18.80 -3.41 -11.76
C LYS A 46 18.15 -2.96 -10.45
N SER A 47 18.97 -2.60 -9.46
CA SER A 47 18.50 -2.05 -8.18
C SER A 47 17.84 -0.68 -8.38
N LEU A 48 18.50 0.25 -9.09
CA LEU A 48 17.94 1.56 -9.45
C LEU A 48 16.60 1.44 -10.17
N ARG A 49 16.48 0.50 -11.13
CA ARG A 49 15.24 0.28 -11.86
C ARG A 49 14.13 -0.30 -10.98
N ALA A 50 14.45 -1.25 -10.10
CA ALA A 50 13.48 -1.79 -9.14
C ALA A 50 13.00 -0.72 -8.15
N LEU A 51 13.89 0.11 -7.63
CA LEU A 51 13.55 1.22 -6.72
C LEU A 51 12.68 2.27 -7.42
N VAL A 52 12.93 2.58 -8.69
CA VAL A 52 12.08 3.47 -9.49
C VAL A 52 10.67 2.89 -9.65
N ILE A 53 10.55 1.58 -9.89
CA ILE A 53 9.25 0.90 -9.98
C ILE A 53 8.52 0.98 -8.63
N ILE A 54 9.20 0.75 -7.51
CA ILE A 54 8.60 0.87 -6.17
C ILE A 54 8.08 2.29 -5.94
N ILE A 55 8.88 3.32 -6.24
CA ILE A 55 8.46 4.72 -6.11
C ILE A 55 7.19 5.00 -6.93
N TYR A 56 7.13 4.51 -8.18
CA TYR A 56 5.96 4.70 -9.03
C TYR A 56 4.72 4.01 -8.47
N VAL A 57 4.85 2.74 -8.04
CA VAL A 57 3.77 1.96 -7.44
C VAL A 57 3.27 2.60 -6.14
N ASP A 58 4.17 2.96 -5.23
CA ASP A 58 3.82 3.58 -3.94
C ASP A 58 3.17 4.96 -4.13
N SER A 59 3.62 5.72 -5.14
CA SER A 59 3.00 7.01 -5.51
C SER A 59 1.58 6.84 -6.05
N MET A 60 1.35 5.86 -6.93
CA MET A 60 0.01 5.54 -7.43
C MET A 60 -0.91 5.08 -6.29
N ALA A 61 -0.41 4.21 -5.41
CA ALA A 61 -1.15 3.72 -4.24
C ALA A 61 -1.48 4.87 -3.27
N ALA A 62 -0.55 5.80 -3.02
CA ALA A 62 -0.79 6.97 -2.18
C ALA A 62 -1.85 7.89 -2.80
N GLY A 63 -1.74 8.18 -4.10
CA GLY A 63 -2.72 8.99 -4.84
C GLY A 63 -4.12 8.38 -4.79
N TYR A 64 -4.24 7.06 -4.96
CA TYR A 64 -5.50 6.35 -4.82
C TYR A 64 -6.09 6.47 -3.41
N ASN A 65 -5.30 6.26 -2.36
CA ASN A 65 -5.79 6.38 -0.98
C ASN A 65 -6.23 7.81 -0.63
N ILE A 66 -5.55 8.83 -1.18
CA ILE A 66 -5.96 10.24 -1.04
C ILE A 66 -7.32 10.45 -1.73
N LEU A 67 -7.49 9.99 -2.97
CA LEU A 67 -8.76 10.10 -3.69
C LEU A 67 -9.91 9.43 -2.94
N GLN A 68 -9.66 8.25 -2.37
CA GLN A 68 -10.67 7.52 -1.61
C GLN A 68 -11.01 8.22 -0.29
N LEU A 69 -10.03 8.80 0.41
CA LEU A 69 -10.28 9.66 1.58
C LEU A 69 -11.12 10.90 1.22
N CYS A 70 -10.79 11.57 0.12
CA CYS A 70 -11.55 12.72 -0.37
C CYS A 70 -13.00 12.34 -0.68
N LYS A 71 -13.23 11.19 -1.34
CA LYS A 71 -14.58 10.66 -1.59
C LYS A 71 -15.32 10.43 -0.28
N CYS A 72 -14.74 9.71 0.69
CA CYS A 72 -15.37 9.49 1.99
C CYS A 72 -15.72 10.79 2.71
N TRP A 73 -14.85 11.81 2.63
CA TRP A 73 -15.10 13.12 3.24
C TRP A 73 -16.24 13.89 2.56
N ILE A 74 -16.31 13.86 1.23
CA ILE A 74 -17.38 14.50 0.45
C ILE A 74 -18.73 13.79 0.67
N PHE A 75 -18.75 12.46 0.67
CA PHE A 75 -19.97 11.67 0.89
C PHE A 75 -20.45 11.68 2.35
N ALA A 76 -19.57 11.96 3.32
CA ALA A 76 -19.94 12.15 4.72
C ALA A 76 -20.65 13.49 5.01
N GLN A 77 -20.69 14.43 4.04
CA GLN A 77 -21.41 15.68 4.21
C GLN A 77 -22.94 15.46 4.12
N PRO A 78 -23.72 15.93 5.11
CA PRO A 78 -25.16 15.67 5.20
C PRO A 78 -26.03 16.40 4.15
N LYS A 79 -25.43 17.18 3.24
CA LYS A 79 -26.15 17.98 2.23
C LYS A 79 -25.56 17.74 0.84
N GLY A 80 -26.19 16.87 0.03
CA GLY A 80 -26.26 17.19 -1.40
C GLY A 80 -26.28 16.10 -2.47
N ILE A 81 -25.86 14.85 -2.25
CA ILE A 81 -25.79 13.87 -3.37
C ILE A 81 -26.29 12.47 -2.98
N SER A 82 -27.37 12.39 -2.18
CA SER A 82 -28.04 11.12 -1.86
C SER A 82 -28.99 10.62 -2.96
N LYS A 83 -28.75 10.99 -4.22
CA LYS A 83 -29.63 10.64 -5.36
C LYS A 83 -28.89 10.08 -6.57
N LEU A 84 -27.71 9.49 -6.36
CA LEU A 84 -27.06 8.70 -7.40
C LEU A 84 -27.57 7.26 -7.24
N GLY A 85 -28.35 6.80 -8.23
CA GLY A 85 -29.21 5.62 -8.13
C GLY A 85 -28.56 4.40 -7.48
N THR A 86 -29.35 3.63 -6.75
CA THR A 86 -28.95 2.47 -5.92
C THR A 86 -27.97 1.51 -6.60
N HIS A 87 -28.05 1.36 -7.94
CA HIS A 87 -27.12 0.56 -8.73
C HIS A 87 -25.69 1.12 -8.83
N PHE A 88 -25.53 2.45 -8.89
CA PHE A 88 -24.21 3.09 -8.99
C PHE A 88 -23.40 2.94 -7.69
N HIS A 89 -24.08 2.97 -6.53
CA HIS A 89 -23.44 2.74 -5.24
C HIS A 89 -22.80 1.34 -5.14
N ILE A 90 -23.49 0.31 -5.63
CA ILE A 90 -22.96 -1.07 -5.59
C ILE A 90 -21.74 -1.24 -6.49
N TYR A 91 -21.74 -0.61 -7.67
CA TYR A 91 -20.60 -0.62 -8.57
C TYR A 91 -19.40 0.11 -7.97
N LEU A 92 -19.63 1.23 -7.28
CA LEU A 92 -18.57 1.95 -6.58
C LEU A 92 -17.93 1.12 -5.46
N PHE A 93 -18.72 0.38 -4.67
CA PHE A 93 -18.17 -0.50 -3.63
C PHE A 93 -17.32 -1.63 -4.23
N TRP A 94 -17.79 -2.24 -5.32
CA TRP A 94 -17.02 -3.24 -6.05
C TRP A 94 -15.72 -2.66 -6.63
N LEU A 95 -15.79 -1.50 -7.27
CA LEU A 95 -14.62 -0.84 -7.84
C LEU A 95 -13.60 -0.48 -6.76
N SER A 96 -14.05 0.05 -5.61
CA SER A 96 -13.18 0.34 -4.46
C SER A 96 -12.52 -0.92 -3.93
N PHE A 97 -13.27 -2.01 -3.78
CA PHE A 97 -12.73 -3.30 -3.33
C PHE A 97 -11.66 -3.82 -4.30
N PHE A 98 -11.93 -3.80 -5.62
CA PHE A 98 -10.94 -4.20 -6.61
C PHE A 98 -9.68 -3.33 -6.58
N LEU A 99 -9.84 -2.01 -6.48
CA LEU A 99 -8.70 -1.08 -6.42
C LEU A 99 -7.89 -1.25 -5.12
N ASP A 100 -8.54 -1.43 -3.97
CA ASP A 100 -7.88 -1.71 -2.70
C ASP A 100 -7.05 -3.00 -2.78
N GLN A 101 -7.60 -4.04 -3.41
CA GLN A 101 -6.92 -5.32 -3.62
C GLN A 101 -5.73 -5.21 -4.58
N VAL A 102 -5.92 -4.51 -5.71
CA VAL A 102 -4.84 -4.25 -6.69
C VAL A 102 -3.71 -3.46 -6.05
N ALA A 103 -4.02 -2.41 -5.27
CA ALA A 103 -3.01 -1.62 -4.56
C ALA A 103 -2.18 -2.48 -3.59
N ALA A 104 -2.84 -3.31 -2.77
CA ALA A 104 -2.15 -4.21 -1.84
C ALA A 104 -1.21 -5.18 -2.57
N TYR A 105 -1.66 -5.82 -3.65
CA TYR A 105 -0.84 -6.78 -4.39
C TYR A 105 0.31 -6.12 -5.15
N LEU A 106 0.10 -4.95 -5.76
CA LEU A 106 1.17 -4.22 -6.44
C LEU A 106 2.25 -3.77 -5.45
N THR A 107 1.86 -3.20 -4.31
CA THR A 107 2.81 -2.80 -3.26
C THR A 107 3.58 -4.00 -2.72
N PHE A 108 2.92 -5.15 -2.51
CA PHE A 108 3.63 -6.36 -2.08
C PHE A 108 4.63 -6.88 -3.12
N ALA A 109 4.20 -6.96 -4.38
CA ALA A 109 5.02 -7.46 -5.47
C ALA A 109 6.23 -6.56 -5.74
N SER A 110 6.04 -5.24 -5.76
CA SER A 110 7.13 -4.29 -5.96
C SER A 110 8.15 -4.35 -4.81
N ASN A 111 7.68 -4.37 -3.55
CA ASN A 111 8.54 -4.47 -2.38
C ASN A 111 9.30 -5.80 -2.32
N THR A 112 8.66 -6.91 -2.69
CA THR A 112 9.32 -8.23 -2.73
C THR A 112 10.38 -8.29 -3.82
N ALA A 113 10.07 -7.78 -5.02
CA ALA A 113 11.03 -7.71 -6.13
C ALA A 113 12.23 -6.80 -5.79
N GLY A 114 11.99 -5.67 -5.13
CA GLY A 114 13.06 -4.80 -4.64
C GLY A 114 13.87 -5.43 -3.52
N MET A 115 13.23 -6.16 -2.59
CA MET A 115 13.89 -6.85 -1.49
C MET A 115 14.81 -7.95 -2.02
N GLU A 116 14.37 -8.71 -3.02
CA GLU A 116 15.22 -9.71 -3.69
C GLU A 116 16.46 -9.04 -4.32
N ALA A 117 16.26 -7.94 -5.05
CA ALA A 117 17.36 -7.17 -5.62
C ALA A 117 18.30 -6.60 -4.54
N ALA A 118 17.76 -6.18 -3.40
CA ALA A 118 18.52 -5.68 -2.26
C ALA A 118 19.31 -6.79 -1.55
N LEU A 119 18.71 -7.98 -1.39
CA LEU A 119 19.38 -9.15 -0.80
C LEU A 119 20.58 -9.58 -1.66
N LEU A 120 20.41 -9.62 -2.99
CA LEU A 120 21.52 -9.85 -3.91
C LEU A 120 22.64 -8.81 -3.76
N ALA A 121 22.28 -7.56 -3.46
CA ALA A 121 23.24 -6.48 -3.21
C ALA A 121 23.97 -6.59 -1.86
N VAL A 122 23.34 -7.19 -0.86
CA VAL A 122 23.91 -7.40 0.49
C VAL A 122 24.80 -8.62 0.53
N THR A 123 24.32 -9.76 0.01
CA THR A 123 25.06 -11.03 0.05
C THR A 123 26.30 -10.96 -0.86
N GLY A 124 26.18 -10.26 -2.00
CA GLY A 124 27.17 -10.27 -3.06
C GLY A 124 27.20 -11.63 -3.76
N ALA A 125 27.61 -11.64 -5.02
CA ALA A 125 27.82 -12.86 -5.78
C ALA A 125 29.23 -12.83 -6.37
N HIS A 126 30.08 -13.75 -5.90
CA HIS A 126 31.48 -13.82 -6.29
C HIS A 126 31.63 -14.08 -7.79
N ASP A 127 30.76 -14.91 -8.37
CA ASP A 127 30.76 -15.25 -9.80
C ASP A 127 30.38 -14.07 -10.72
N PHE A 128 29.73 -13.03 -10.18
CA PHE A 128 29.34 -11.81 -10.91
C PHE A 128 30.20 -10.59 -10.57
N GLN A 129 31.31 -10.77 -9.83
CA GLN A 129 32.13 -9.66 -9.28
C GLN A 129 31.33 -8.62 -8.47
N TRP A 130 30.22 -9.04 -7.85
CA TRP A 130 29.36 -8.15 -7.08
C TRP A 130 29.92 -7.96 -5.66
N MET A 131 30.39 -6.74 -5.38
CA MET A 131 30.92 -6.34 -4.07
C MET A 131 29.78 -6.07 -3.08
N LYS A 132 29.93 -6.50 -1.82
CA LYS A 132 28.98 -6.22 -0.72
C LYS A 132 28.84 -4.70 -0.52
N LEU A 133 27.69 -4.15 -0.90
CA LEU A 133 27.49 -2.69 -0.93
C LEU A 133 27.23 -2.10 0.47
N CYS A 134 26.47 -2.80 1.31
CA CYS A 134 26.14 -2.34 2.66
C CYS A 134 27.34 -2.26 3.62
N ASN A 135 28.44 -2.96 3.32
CA ASN A 135 29.66 -2.88 4.14
C ASN A 135 30.45 -1.58 3.90
N ARG A 136 30.18 -0.87 2.80
CA ARG A 136 30.83 0.40 2.45
C ARG A 136 29.92 1.61 2.65
N PHE A 137 28.62 1.47 2.42
CA PHE A 137 27.64 2.57 2.55
C PHE A 137 26.55 2.23 3.58
N HIS A 138 26.90 2.36 4.86
CA HIS A 138 25.98 2.04 5.96
C HIS A 138 24.71 2.92 5.94
N ARG A 139 24.84 4.22 5.63
CA ARG A 139 23.71 5.17 5.62
C ARG A 139 22.67 4.84 4.54
N PHE A 140 23.13 4.53 3.33
CA PHE A 140 22.29 4.10 2.20
C PHE A 140 21.51 2.83 2.56
N CYS A 141 22.22 1.84 3.12
CA CYS A 141 21.62 0.57 3.52
C CYS A 141 20.53 0.75 4.59
N TYR A 142 20.77 1.62 5.58
CA TYR A 142 19.80 1.92 6.62
C TYR A 142 18.55 2.63 6.06
N GLN A 143 18.75 3.57 5.14
CA GLN A 143 17.66 4.34 4.53
C GLN A 143 16.78 3.48 3.61
N VAL A 144 17.40 2.65 2.76
CA VAL A 144 16.70 1.68 1.90
C VAL A 144 16.01 0.59 2.74
N GLY A 145 16.65 0.10 3.79
CA GLY A 145 16.04 -0.83 4.75
C GLY A 145 14.81 -0.24 5.43
N GLY A 146 14.90 1.03 5.86
CA GLY A 146 13.77 1.78 6.40
C GLY A 146 12.61 1.92 5.41
N ALA A 147 12.92 2.18 4.13
CA ALA A 147 11.91 2.25 3.08
C ALA A 147 11.15 0.93 2.90
N PHE A 148 11.85 -0.21 2.84
CA PHE A 148 11.21 -1.52 2.77
C PHE A 148 10.33 -1.82 3.99
N LEU A 149 10.79 -1.47 5.20
CA LEU A 149 9.97 -1.60 6.41
C LEU A 149 8.68 -0.77 6.32
N CYS A 150 8.78 0.49 5.86
CA CYS A 150 7.62 1.34 5.62
C CYS A 150 6.70 0.76 4.52
N GLY A 151 7.26 0.24 3.44
CA GLY A 151 6.52 -0.39 2.33
C GLY A 151 5.75 -1.64 2.76
N TYR A 152 6.36 -2.54 3.53
CA TYR A 152 5.68 -3.71 4.08
C TYR A 152 4.62 -3.32 5.12
N ALA A 153 4.89 -2.32 5.97
CA ALA A 153 3.89 -1.80 6.89
C ALA A 153 2.69 -1.21 6.14
N ALA A 154 2.93 -0.47 5.04
CA ALA A 154 1.88 0.03 4.16
C ALA A 154 1.08 -1.10 3.52
N PHE A 155 1.74 -2.18 3.06
CA PHE A 155 1.07 -3.37 2.56
C PHE A 155 0.09 -3.97 3.57
N PHE A 156 0.51 -4.16 4.84
CA PHE A 156 -0.40 -4.67 5.87
C PHE A 156 -1.58 -3.72 6.13
N ALA A 157 -1.36 -2.40 6.11
CA ALA A 157 -2.45 -1.44 6.22
C ALA A 157 -3.43 -1.55 5.03
N LEU A 158 -2.93 -1.67 3.80
CA LEU A 158 -3.75 -1.88 2.60
C LEU A 158 -4.51 -3.20 2.61
N LEU A 159 -3.93 -4.28 3.15
CA LEU A 159 -4.63 -5.54 3.35
C LEU A 159 -5.80 -5.39 4.33
N LEU A 160 -5.60 -4.71 5.45
CA LEU A 160 -6.67 -4.44 6.42
C LEU A 160 -7.77 -3.57 5.80
N ILE A 161 -7.40 -2.57 4.98
CA ILE A 161 -8.36 -1.76 4.21
C ILE A 161 -9.17 -2.64 3.26
N SER A 162 -8.51 -3.53 2.50
CA SER A 162 -9.19 -4.45 1.58
C SER A 162 -10.18 -5.37 2.33
N PHE A 163 -9.80 -5.87 3.51
CA PHE A 163 -10.70 -6.67 4.34
C PHE A 163 -11.93 -5.89 4.82
N ILE A 164 -11.74 -4.63 5.25
CA ILE A 164 -12.85 -3.74 5.64
C ILE A 164 -13.76 -3.44 4.43
N SER A 165 -13.17 -3.19 3.26
CA SER A 165 -13.87 -2.96 2.00
C SER A 165 -14.73 -4.17 1.60
N ALA A 166 -14.17 -5.38 1.68
CA ALA A 166 -14.90 -6.63 1.46
C ALA A 166 -16.04 -6.82 2.47
N PHE A 167 -15.78 -6.60 3.76
CA PHE A 167 -16.78 -6.72 4.81
C PHE A 167 -17.95 -5.76 4.59
N ASN A 168 -17.67 -4.51 4.21
CA ASN A 168 -18.69 -3.52 3.88
C ASN A 168 -19.50 -3.90 2.63
N LEU A 169 -18.85 -4.46 1.61
CA LEU A 169 -19.51 -4.98 0.40
C LEU A 169 -20.47 -6.13 0.75
N PHE A 170 -20.01 -7.14 1.49
CA PHE A 170 -20.83 -8.31 1.84
C PHE A 170 -22.00 -7.94 2.76
N ARG A 171 -21.79 -7.02 3.72
CA ARG A 171 -22.85 -6.53 4.59
C ARG A 171 -23.95 -5.80 3.82
N HIS A 172 -23.60 -5.11 2.73
CA HIS A 172 -24.58 -4.43 1.88
C HIS A 172 -25.44 -5.40 1.05
N TYR A 173 -24.85 -6.50 0.57
CA TYR A 173 -25.59 -7.55 -0.16
C TYR A 173 -26.40 -8.49 0.76
N SER A 174 -25.97 -8.70 2.00
CA SER A 174 -26.65 -9.60 2.95
C SER A 174 -27.02 -8.89 4.27
N PRO A 175 -27.95 -7.91 4.24
CA PRO A 175 -28.43 -7.28 5.47
C PRO A 175 -29.21 -8.25 6.38
N ASN A 176 -29.77 -9.34 5.84
CA ASN A 176 -30.80 -10.13 6.52
C ASN A 176 -30.36 -11.54 6.97
N HIS A 177 -29.28 -12.10 6.41
CA HIS A 177 -28.91 -13.50 6.68
C HIS A 177 -28.09 -13.66 7.98
N PHE A 178 -27.23 -12.68 8.31
CA PHE A 178 -26.42 -12.75 9.53
C PHE A 178 -27.26 -12.61 10.82
N LEU A 179 -28.35 -11.83 10.76
CA LEU A 179 -29.29 -11.68 11.87
C LEU A 179 -30.23 -12.89 12.06
N ARG A 180 -30.40 -13.72 11.03
CA ARG A 180 -31.31 -14.88 11.08
C ARG A 180 -30.75 -16.04 11.91
N LEU A 181 -29.42 -16.18 12.00
CA LEU A 181 -28.77 -17.16 12.87
C LEU A 181 -28.94 -16.83 14.36
N LYS A 182 -29.09 -15.56 14.73
CA LYS A 182 -29.36 -15.17 16.12
C LYS A 182 -30.82 -15.42 16.53
N SER A 183 -31.78 -15.27 15.62
CA SER A 183 -33.19 -15.55 15.92
C SER A 183 -33.52 -17.03 16.02
N SER A 184 -32.80 -17.89 15.28
CA SER A 184 -33.06 -19.34 15.32
C SER A 184 -32.54 -20.02 16.59
N ASN A 185 -31.61 -19.41 17.31
CA ASN A 185 -31.01 -19.98 18.52
C ASN A 185 -31.70 -19.50 19.82
N ASN A 186 -32.68 -18.59 19.72
CA ASN A 186 -33.49 -18.11 20.85
C ASN A 186 -34.90 -18.72 20.89
N ASN A 187 -35.21 -19.64 19.95
CA ASN A 187 -36.52 -20.31 19.84
C ASN A 187 -36.42 -21.83 20.06
N LYS A 188 -35.39 -22.30 20.76
CA LYS A 188 -35.24 -23.68 21.19
C LYS A 188 -34.74 -23.71 22.63
#